data_AF-A0A8X6G7V6-F1
#
_entry.id   AF-A0A8X6G7V6-F1
#
_cell.length_a   1.000
_cell.length_b   1.000
_cell.length_c   1.000
_cell.angle_alpha   90.00
_cell.angle_beta   90.00
_cell.angle_gamma   90.00
#
_symmetry.space_group_name_H-M   'P 1'
#
loop_
_entity.id
_entity.type
_entity.pdbx_description
1 polymer ?
#
loop_
_entity_poly.entity_id
_entity_poly.type
_entity_poly.pdbx_seq_one_letter_code
_entity_poly.pdbx_strand_id
1 'polypeptide(L)'
;MRDNNQNEKSKENVSKSEKAVYGTISEKVAAKEEEGTKEKKKYTPTQWVTLITLAFGNFCVGSCVSLQAPFFPAEAERKGATATEYGFIFGIFQLTIFVTAPLMGKIVSNVSPKFLLNSGILSVGVTCILFGTLDLVSSTTSFVALAFVVRTVEGVGAAALRTALYTIIASQFPDGIGTTFAVLETFIGVGMIVGPTVGGALYDLGGYGLPFYVVGTVVILDAIVIFFILPDVSAAKLTEEKTLYENQRL
;
A
#
# COMPACT_ATOMS: atom_id res chain seq x y z
N MET A 1 54.81 24.07 43.42
CA MET A 1 55.38 23.50 42.18
C MET A 1 54.82 22.12 41.79
N ARG A 2 54.21 21.33 42.70
CA ARG A 2 53.62 20.02 42.34
C ARG A 2 52.25 20.10 41.65
N ASP A 3 51.44 21.12 41.93
CA ASP A 3 50.09 21.26 41.36
C ASP A 3 50.05 21.65 39.87
N ASN A 4 51.04 22.42 39.38
CA ASN A 4 51.09 22.81 37.96
C ASN A 4 51.34 21.61 37.03
N ASN A 5 52.11 20.62 37.48
CA ASN A 5 52.51 19.47 36.67
C ASN A 5 51.39 18.41 36.54
N GLN A 6 50.46 18.36 37.51
CA GLN A 6 49.23 17.56 37.40
C GLN A 6 48.22 18.21 36.43
N ASN A 7 48.18 19.54 36.39
CA ASN A 7 47.26 20.28 35.53
C ASN A 7 47.66 20.18 34.04
N GLU A 8 48.96 20.17 33.73
CA GLU A 8 49.46 19.96 32.36
C GLU A 8 49.21 18.53 31.85
N LYS A 9 49.46 17.51 32.67
CA LYS A 9 49.15 16.11 32.32
C LYS A 9 47.66 15.85 32.13
N SER A 10 46.82 16.52 32.93
CA SER A 10 45.36 16.46 32.77
C SER A 10 44.93 17.07 31.43
N LYS A 11 45.45 18.24 31.05
CA LYS A 11 45.18 18.88 29.75
C LYS A 11 45.66 18.04 28.56
N GLU A 12 46.82 17.41 28.67
CA GLU A 12 47.36 16.54 27.61
C GLU A 12 46.50 15.28 27.42
N ASN A 13 46.02 14.68 28.52
CA ASN A 13 45.14 13.50 28.46
C ASN A 13 43.76 13.84 27.91
N VAL A 14 43.19 15.00 28.26
CA VAL A 14 41.94 15.50 27.67
C VAL A 14 42.11 15.74 26.17
N SER A 15 43.21 16.37 25.75
CA SER A 15 43.49 16.59 24.32
C SER A 15 43.66 15.28 23.55
N LYS A 16 44.26 14.25 24.15
CA LYS A 16 44.36 12.91 23.54
C LYS A 16 43.01 12.22 23.45
N SER A 17 42.16 12.32 24.47
CA SER A 17 40.81 11.72 24.42
C SER A 17 39.92 12.43 23.40
N GLU A 18 39.98 13.76 23.32
CA GLU A 18 39.26 14.54 22.31
C GLU A 18 39.68 14.11 20.89
N LYS A 19 40.99 14.02 20.61
CA LYS A 19 41.47 13.58 19.29
C LYS A 19 41.02 12.16 18.94
N ALA A 20 40.98 11.24 19.90
CA ALA A 20 40.49 9.88 19.68
C ALA A 20 38.98 9.83 19.39
N VAL A 21 38.19 10.64 20.12
CA VAL A 21 36.74 10.77 19.91
C VAL A 21 36.44 11.39 18.54
N TYR A 22 37.13 12.47 18.17
CA TYR A 22 36.98 13.09 16.84
C TYR A 22 37.40 12.15 15.71
N GLY A 23 38.48 11.38 15.87
CA GLY A 23 38.89 10.36 14.90
C GLY A 23 37.82 9.29 14.69
N THR A 24 37.24 8.79 15.79
CA THR A 24 36.18 7.76 15.75
C THR A 24 34.89 8.29 15.12
N ILE A 25 34.53 9.54 15.41
CA ILE A 25 33.37 10.20 14.80
C ILE A 25 33.61 10.43 13.32
N SER A 26 34.80 10.90 12.93
CA SER A 26 35.16 11.12 11.52
C SER A 26 35.14 9.83 10.71
N GLU A 27 35.65 8.72 11.26
CA GLU A 27 35.58 7.39 10.61
C GLU A 27 34.14 6.91 10.46
N LYS A 28 33.31 7.09 11.50
CA LYS A 28 31.88 6.71 11.43
C LYS A 28 31.10 7.60 10.46
N VAL A 29 31.43 8.88 10.35
CA VAL A 29 30.81 9.81 9.38
C VAL A 29 31.25 9.45 7.96
N ALA A 30 32.55 9.21 7.73
CA ALA A 30 33.07 8.79 6.44
C ALA A 30 32.49 7.44 5.99
N ALA A 31 32.38 6.45 6.88
CA ALA A 31 31.74 5.17 6.58
C ALA A 31 30.25 5.33 6.23
N LYS A 32 29.56 6.31 6.84
CA LYS A 32 28.15 6.64 6.56
C LYS A 32 27.99 7.39 5.23
N GLU A 33 28.96 8.23 4.87
CA GLU A 33 29.04 8.87 3.54
C GLU A 33 29.37 7.86 2.44
N GLU A 34 30.27 6.90 2.69
CA GLU A 34 30.54 5.78 1.79
C GLU A 34 29.31 4.86 1.61
N GLU A 35 28.53 4.60 2.68
CA GLU A 35 27.24 3.91 2.56
C GLU A 35 26.21 4.70 1.75
N GLY A 36 26.21 6.03 1.86
CA GLY A 36 25.40 6.93 1.02
C GLY A 36 25.83 6.99 -0.45
N THR A 37 27.02 6.46 -0.75
CA THR A 37 27.62 6.40 -2.10
C THR A 37 27.65 4.97 -2.65
N LYS A 38 26.86 4.03 -2.10
CA LYS A 38 26.56 2.79 -2.83
C LYS A 38 25.88 3.17 -4.13
N GLU A 39 26.54 2.91 -5.27
CA GLU A 39 25.96 3.09 -6.60
C GLU A 39 24.50 2.60 -6.58
N LYS A 40 23.55 3.51 -6.86
CA LYS A 40 22.15 3.11 -7.00
C LYS A 40 22.09 2.06 -8.10
N LYS A 41 21.99 0.78 -7.72
CA LYS A 41 21.81 -0.32 -8.66
C LYS A 41 20.64 0.04 -9.56
N LYS A 42 20.92 0.19 -10.85
CA LYS A 42 19.90 0.53 -11.84
C LYS A 42 18.89 -0.62 -11.91
N TYR A 43 17.60 -0.29 -11.82
CA TYR A 43 16.55 -1.29 -11.98
C TYR A 43 16.65 -1.97 -13.35
N THR A 44 16.42 -3.27 -13.36
CA THR A 44 16.31 -4.04 -14.60
C THR A 44 15.07 -3.62 -15.39
N PRO A 45 15.03 -3.88 -16.72
CA PRO A 45 13.83 -3.60 -17.52
C PRO A 45 12.56 -4.25 -16.97
N THR A 46 12.67 -5.49 -16.46
CA THR A 46 11.54 -6.21 -15.84
C THR A 46 11.07 -5.57 -14.53
N GLN A 47 12.00 -5.05 -13.72
CA GLN A 47 11.66 -4.28 -12.52
C GLN A 47 10.97 -2.97 -12.87
N TRP A 48 11.42 -2.26 -13.90
CA TRP A 48 10.74 -1.06 -14.40
C TRP A 48 9.33 -1.35 -14.88
N VAL A 49 9.14 -2.39 -15.68
CA VAL A 49 7.82 -2.81 -16.16
C VAL A 49 6.90 -3.18 -14.98
N THR A 50 7.43 -3.92 -13.99
CA THR A 50 6.71 -4.26 -12.76
C THR A 50 6.30 -3.00 -12.00
N LEU A 51 7.24 -2.07 -11.80
CA LEU A 51 7.01 -0.83 -11.08
C LEU A 51 5.93 0.03 -11.74
N ILE A 52 6.02 0.22 -13.06
CA ILE A 52 5.06 1.02 -13.83
C ILE A 52 3.67 0.39 -13.76
N THR A 53 3.59 -0.93 -13.92
CA THR A 53 2.32 -1.67 -13.87
C THR A 53 1.68 -1.57 -12.49
N LEU A 54 2.46 -1.79 -11.42
CA LEU A 54 1.98 -1.64 -10.05
C LEU A 54 1.61 -0.18 -9.72
N ALA A 55 2.35 0.80 -10.23
CA ALA A 55 2.07 2.22 -10.04
C ALA A 55 0.73 2.61 -10.68
N PHE A 56 0.49 2.16 -11.91
CA PHE A 56 -0.78 2.39 -12.58
C PHE A 56 -1.96 1.71 -11.84
N GLY A 57 -1.77 0.48 -11.36
CA GLY A 57 -2.82 -0.17 -10.56
C GLY A 57 -3.08 0.50 -9.22
N ASN A 58 -2.04 1.00 -8.55
CA ASN A 58 -2.19 1.80 -7.34
C ASN A 58 -2.94 3.12 -7.60
N PHE A 59 -2.69 3.76 -8.73
CA PHE A 59 -3.46 4.91 -9.19
C PHE A 59 -4.95 4.57 -9.42
N CYS A 60 -5.24 3.44 -10.07
CA CYS A 60 -6.62 2.99 -10.32
C CYS A 60 -7.36 2.69 -9.01
N VAL A 61 -6.70 1.99 -8.08
CA VAL A 61 -7.24 1.70 -6.74
C VAL A 61 -7.46 2.97 -5.93
N GLY A 62 -6.49 3.91 -5.94
CA GLY A 62 -6.63 5.21 -5.28
C GLY A 62 -7.83 6.01 -5.83
N SER A 63 -8.00 5.99 -7.15
CA SER A 63 -9.15 6.60 -7.82
C SER A 63 -10.46 5.98 -7.34
N CYS A 64 -10.56 4.64 -7.31
CA CYS A 64 -11.74 3.91 -6.83
C CYS A 64 -12.13 4.28 -5.38
N VAL A 65 -11.18 4.22 -4.45
CA VAL A 65 -11.44 4.48 -3.03
C VAL A 65 -11.90 5.92 -2.81
N SER A 66 -11.36 6.87 -3.58
CA SER A 66 -11.69 8.29 -3.45
C SER A 66 -13.08 8.68 -3.95
N LEU A 67 -13.73 7.86 -4.80
CA LEU A 67 -15.08 8.16 -5.29
C LEU A 67 -16.16 8.05 -4.20
N GLN A 68 -15.96 7.19 -3.20
CA GLN A 68 -17.03 6.87 -2.25
C GLN A 68 -17.41 8.08 -1.39
N ALA A 69 -16.41 8.80 -0.84
CA ALA A 69 -16.65 9.95 0.04
C ALA A 69 -17.46 11.11 -0.58
N PRO A 70 -17.16 11.59 -1.81
CA PRO A 70 -17.90 12.69 -2.42
C PRO A 70 -19.31 12.32 -2.91
N PHE A 71 -19.55 11.08 -3.34
CA PHE A 71 -20.82 10.71 -4.01
C PHE A 71 -21.78 9.90 -3.13
N PHE A 72 -21.28 9.08 -2.19
CA PHE A 72 -22.11 8.18 -1.39
C PHE A 72 -23.00 8.84 -0.35
N PRO A 73 -22.54 9.81 0.47
CA PRO A 73 -23.36 10.37 1.54
C PRO A 73 -24.63 11.03 1.02
N ALA A 74 -24.53 11.80 -0.07
CA ALA A 74 -25.68 12.45 -0.69
C ALA A 74 -26.71 11.44 -1.21
N GLU A 75 -26.26 10.32 -1.78
CA GLU A 75 -27.16 9.25 -2.22
C GLU A 75 -27.78 8.51 -1.02
N ALA A 76 -27.00 8.25 0.01
CA ALA A 76 -27.47 7.62 1.25
C ALA A 76 -28.56 8.45 1.94
N GLU A 77 -28.36 9.76 2.06
CA GLU A 77 -29.35 10.70 2.62
C GLU A 77 -30.63 10.75 1.78
N ARG A 78 -30.51 10.76 0.44
CA ARG A 78 -31.66 10.67 -0.47
C ARG A 78 -32.47 9.39 -0.28
N LYS A 79 -31.81 8.28 0.07
CA LYS A 79 -32.42 7.00 0.43
C LYS A 79 -32.95 6.97 1.87
N GLY A 80 -32.77 8.03 2.66
CA GLY A 80 -33.23 8.13 4.04
C GLY A 80 -32.28 7.53 5.08
N ALA A 81 -31.05 7.19 4.70
CA ALA A 81 -30.04 6.74 5.65
C ALA A 81 -29.47 7.93 6.44
N THR A 82 -29.14 7.67 7.70
CA THR A 82 -28.58 8.64 8.64
C THR A 82 -27.06 8.76 8.51
N ALA A 83 -26.51 9.86 9.02
CA ALA A 83 -25.07 10.08 9.09
C ALA A 83 -24.30 8.98 9.83
N THR A 84 -24.91 8.43 10.87
CA THR A 84 -24.35 7.31 11.62
C THR A 84 -24.25 6.05 10.77
N GLU A 85 -25.24 5.76 9.95
CA GLU A 85 -25.25 4.56 9.10
C GLU A 85 -24.17 4.62 8.01
N TYR A 86 -24.10 5.69 7.23
CA TYR A 86 -23.03 5.80 6.23
C TYR A 86 -21.65 6.02 6.85
N GLY A 87 -21.57 6.60 8.06
CA GLY A 87 -20.36 6.63 8.87
C GLY A 87 -19.84 5.22 9.21
N PHE A 88 -20.72 4.32 9.65
CA PHE A 88 -20.34 2.92 9.90
C PHE A 88 -20.01 2.15 8.62
N ILE A 89 -20.63 2.47 7.49
CA ILE A 89 -20.29 1.89 6.17
C ILE A 89 -18.86 2.28 5.74
N PHE A 90 -18.40 3.50 6.04
CA PHE A 90 -16.99 3.85 5.85
C PHE A 90 -16.08 3.15 6.86
N GLY A 91 -16.51 3.04 8.12
CA GLY A 91 -15.73 2.41 9.19
C GLY A 91 -15.52 0.90 9.01
N ILE A 92 -16.56 0.17 8.57
CA ILE A 92 -16.50 -1.30 8.46
C ILE A 92 -15.40 -1.75 7.51
N PHE A 93 -15.14 -1.02 6.44
CA PHE A 93 -14.05 -1.33 5.51
C PHE A 93 -12.68 -1.38 6.20
N GLN A 94 -12.36 -0.36 6.99
CA GLN A 94 -11.07 -0.31 7.68
C GLN A 94 -11.00 -1.36 8.79
N LEU A 95 -12.13 -1.62 9.46
CA LEU A 95 -12.25 -2.70 10.44
C LEU A 95 -12.04 -4.07 9.78
N THR A 96 -12.62 -4.32 8.62
CA THR A 96 -12.43 -5.56 7.87
C THR A 96 -10.98 -5.71 7.46
N ILE A 97 -10.32 -4.66 6.93
CA ILE A 97 -8.89 -4.71 6.63
C ILE A 97 -8.08 -5.06 7.87
N PHE A 98 -8.35 -4.41 9.00
CA PHE A 98 -7.65 -4.67 10.27
C PHE A 98 -7.79 -6.13 10.71
N VAL A 99 -8.99 -6.69 10.66
CA VAL A 99 -9.26 -8.08 11.07
C VAL A 99 -8.69 -9.09 10.08
N THR A 100 -8.73 -8.80 8.79
CA THR A 100 -8.37 -9.76 7.72
C THR A 100 -6.89 -9.70 7.34
N ALA A 101 -6.18 -8.59 7.58
CA ALA A 101 -4.76 -8.46 7.23
C ALA A 101 -3.86 -9.56 7.84
N PRO A 102 -3.99 -9.96 9.12
CA PRO A 102 -3.21 -11.08 9.66
C PRO A 102 -3.51 -12.41 8.98
N LEU A 103 -4.76 -12.63 8.54
CA LEU A 103 -5.16 -13.83 7.81
C LEU A 103 -4.51 -13.85 6.42
N MET A 104 -4.57 -12.72 5.70
CA MET A 104 -3.93 -12.58 4.39
C MET A 104 -2.41 -12.75 4.49
N GLY A 105 -1.78 -12.28 5.57
CA GLY A 105 -0.36 -12.51 5.85
C GLY A 105 0.03 -14.00 5.99
N LYS A 106 -0.88 -14.84 6.52
CA LYS A 106 -0.68 -16.30 6.54
C LYS A 106 -0.93 -16.93 5.17
N ILE A 107 -1.95 -16.46 4.45
CA ILE A 107 -2.33 -16.97 3.13
C ILE A 107 -1.25 -16.69 2.09
N VAL A 108 -0.66 -15.50 2.07
CA VAL A 108 0.38 -15.11 1.10
C VAL A 108 1.65 -15.97 1.20
N SER A 109 1.88 -16.63 2.33
CA SER A 109 3.00 -17.57 2.49
C SER A 109 2.79 -18.89 1.73
N ASN A 110 1.55 -19.23 1.39
CA ASN A 110 1.17 -20.50 0.76
C ASN A 110 0.55 -20.32 -0.63
N VAL A 111 0.10 -19.10 -0.97
CA VAL A 111 -0.53 -18.75 -2.24
C VAL A 111 0.40 -17.81 -3.01
N SER A 112 0.44 -17.93 -4.34
CA SER A 112 1.21 -17.00 -5.18
C SER A 112 0.82 -15.54 -4.88
N PRO A 113 1.77 -14.66 -4.50
CA PRO A 113 1.51 -13.24 -4.29
C PRO A 113 0.87 -12.59 -5.53
N LYS A 114 1.22 -13.03 -6.74
CA LYS A 114 0.60 -12.56 -7.98
C LYS A 114 -0.90 -12.88 -8.02
N PHE A 115 -1.28 -14.10 -7.67
CA PHE A 115 -2.69 -14.50 -7.64
C PHE A 115 -3.46 -13.73 -6.57
N LEU A 116 -2.88 -13.63 -5.37
CA LEU A 116 -3.50 -12.91 -4.26
C LEU A 116 -3.69 -11.43 -4.59
N LEU A 117 -2.69 -10.76 -5.18
CA LEU A 117 -2.78 -9.38 -5.65
C LEU A 117 -3.93 -9.20 -6.64
N ASN A 118 -3.97 -10.03 -7.68
CA ASN A 118 -5.00 -9.92 -8.73
C ASN A 118 -6.41 -10.20 -8.20
N SER A 119 -6.57 -11.19 -7.32
CA SER A 119 -7.85 -11.46 -6.66
C SER A 119 -8.33 -10.26 -5.82
N GLY A 120 -7.40 -9.56 -5.16
CA GLY A 120 -7.69 -8.35 -4.41
C GLY A 120 -8.13 -7.18 -5.30
N ILE A 121 -7.40 -6.91 -6.39
CA ILE A 121 -7.74 -5.84 -7.34
C ILE A 121 -9.08 -6.12 -8.02
N LEU A 122 -9.33 -7.37 -8.44
CA LEU A 122 -10.61 -7.78 -9.01
C LEU A 122 -11.75 -7.59 -8.01
N SER A 123 -11.56 -7.98 -6.75
CA SER A 123 -12.54 -7.75 -5.69
C SER A 123 -12.86 -6.26 -5.58
N VAL A 124 -11.85 -5.40 -5.46
CA VAL A 124 -12.04 -3.94 -5.37
C VAL A 124 -12.79 -3.38 -6.58
N GLY A 125 -12.43 -3.78 -7.80
CA GLY A 125 -13.10 -3.33 -9.01
C GLY A 125 -14.56 -3.78 -9.10
N VAL A 126 -14.84 -5.05 -8.78
CA VAL A 126 -16.20 -5.60 -8.74
C VAL A 126 -17.03 -4.90 -7.67
N THR A 127 -16.49 -4.73 -6.47
CA THR A 127 -17.20 -4.04 -5.39
C THR A 127 -17.43 -2.58 -5.71
N CYS A 128 -16.53 -1.92 -6.44
CA CYS A 128 -16.74 -0.56 -6.94
C CYS A 128 -17.99 -0.49 -7.81
N ILE A 129 -18.09 -1.37 -8.82
CA ILE A 129 -19.26 -1.45 -9.71
C ILE A 129 -20.53 -1.73 -8.89
N LEU A 130 -20.50 -2.72 -7.98
CA LEU A 130 -21.63 -3.04 -7.12
C LEU A 130 -22.05 -1.86 -6.24
N PHE A 131 -21.09 -1.08 -5.75
CA PHE A 131 -21.35 0.12 -4.97
C PHE A 131 -22.08 1.19 -5.80
N GLY A 132 -21.76 1.28 -7.10
CA GLY A 132 -22.48 2.11 -8.07
C GLY A 132 -23.93 1.67 -8.31
N THR A 133 -24.21 0.36 -8.26
CA THR A 133 -25.57 -0.20 -8.44
C THR A 133 -26.51 -0.01 -7.25
N LEU A 134 -26.01 0.55 -6.14
CA LEU A 134 -26.81 0.74 -4.93
C LEU A 134 -27.96 1.73 -5.13
N ASP A 135 -27.85 2.66 -6.09
CA ASP A 135 -28.94 3.59 -6.45
C ASP A 135 -30.21 2.88 -6.93
N LEU A 136 -30.09 1.68 -7.50
CA LEU A 136 -31.21 0.85 -7.95
C LEU A 136 -32.04 0.29 -6.78
N VAL A 137 -31.50 0.30 -5.56
CA VAL A 137 -32.17 -0.26 -4.37
C VAL A 137 -33.12 0.77 -3.78
N SER A 138 -34.41 0.44 -3.72
CA SER A 138 -35.45 1.38 -3.26
C SER A 138 -35.59 1.45 -1.72
N SER A 139 -35.36 0.33 -1.02
CA SER A 139 -35.49 0.25 0.44
C SER A 139 -34.22 0.72 1.14
N THR A 140 -34.34 1.66 2.08
CA THR A 140 -33.24 2.18 2.92
C THR A 140 -32.50 1.04 3.63
N THR A 141 -33.23 0.12 4.24
CA THR A 141 -32.64 -1.00 4.98
C THR A 141 -31.83 -1.91 4.06
N SER A 142 -32.35 -2.21 2.87
CA SER A 142 -31.64 -3.03 1.88
C SER A 142 -30.43 -2.31 1.31
N PHE A 143 -30.54 -1.00 1.06
CA PHE A 143 -29.44 -0.14 0.60
C PHE A 143 -28.28 -0.16 1.61
N VAL A 144 -28.57 0.12 2.88
CA VAL A 144 -27.57 0.12 3.96
C VAL A 144 -26.95 -1.26 4.11
N ALA A 145 -27.76 -2.32 4.18
CA ALA A 145 -27.27 -3.69 4.33
C ALA A 145 -26.36 -4.12 3.16
N LEU A 146 -26.74 -3.82 1.92
CA LEU A 146 -25.92 -4.12 0.75
C LEU A 146 -24.63 -3.30 0.74
N ALA A 147 -24.69 -2.02 1.10
CA ALA A 147 -23.49 -1.19 1.23
C ALA A 147 -22.51 -1.78 2.26
N PHE A 148 -22.99 -2.24 3.42
CA PHE A 148 -22.16 -2.94 4.40
C PHE A 148 -21.50 -4.20 3.83
N VAL A 149 -22.27 -5.04 3.12
CA VAL A 149 -21.74 -6.28 2.51
C VAL A 149 -20.68 -5.95 1.47
N VAL A 150 -20.97 -5.03 0.55
CA VAL A 150 -20.04 -4.60 -0.50
C VAL A 150 -18.74 -4.07 0.11
N ARG A 151 -18.81 -3.20 1.12
CA ARG A 151 -17.63 -2.64 1.80
C ARG A 151 -16.84 -3.67 2.59
N THR A 152 -17.51 -4.67 3.14
CA THR A 152 -16.83 -5.79 3.82
C THR A 152 -16.05 -6.63 2.81
N VAL A 153 -16.67 -7.00 1.68
CA VAL A 153 -16.00 -7.76 0.61
C VAL A 153 -14.83 -6.96 0.02
N GLU A 154 -15.03 -5.64 -0.17
CA GLU A 154 -13.99 -4.73 -0.63
C GLU A 154 -12.82 -4.70 0.36
N GLY A 155 -13.10 -4.65 1.67
CA GLY A 155 -12.08 -4.67 2.72
C GLY A 155 -11.25 -5.95 2.73
N VAL A 156 -11.88 -7.11 2.53
CA VAL A 156 -11.17 -8.40 2.37
C VAL A 156 -10.25 -8.35 1.15
N GLY A 157 -10.76 -7.86 0.02
CA GLY A 157 -9.99 -7.70 -1.22
C GLY A 157 -8.82 -6.74 -1.08
N ALA A 158 -9.04 -5.60 -0.44
CA ALA A 158 -8.03 -4.59 -0.16
C ALA A 158 -6.93 -5.12 0.77
N ALA A 159 -7.28 -5.92 1.78
CA ALA A 159 -6.29 -6.59 2.62
C ALA A 159 -5.43 -7.57 1.82
N ALA A 160 -6.04 -8.41 0.98
CA ALA A 160 -5.34 -9.34 0.11
C ALA A 160 -4.38 -8.62 -0.85
N LEU A 161 -4.87 -7.55 -1.50
CA LEU A 161 -4.10 -6.68 -2.38
C LEU A 161 -2.88 -6.10 -1.66
N ARG A 162 -3.08 -5.43 -0.51
CA ARG A 162 -2.02 -4.75 0.23
C ARG A 162 -0.96 -5.72 0.72
N THR A 163 -1.38 -6.85 1.28
CA THR A 163 -0.44 -7.91 1.71
C THR A 163 0.40 -8.42 0.55
N ALA A 164 -0.24 -8.78 -0.56
CA ALA A 164 0.45 -9.31 -1.73
C ALA A 164 1.41 -8.28 -2.35
N LEU A 165 0.97 -7.03 -2.45
CA LEU A 165 1.78 -5.92 -2.97
C LEU A 165 3.08 -5.77 -2.17
N TYR A 166 3.00 -5.80 -0.83
CA TYR A 166 4.18 -5.69 0.02
C TYR A 166 5.13 -6.87 -0.15
N THR A 167 4.59 -8.08 -0.25
CA THR A 167 5.39 -9.27 -0.53
C THR A 167 6.11 -9.16 -1.88
N ILE A 168 5.42 -8.69 -2.93
CA ILE A 168 6.02 -8.50 -4.26
C ILE A 168 7.11 -7.44 -4.22
N ILE A 169 6.88 -6.29 -3.57
CA ILE A 169 7.89 -5.23 -3.45
C ILE A 169 9.12 -5.73 -2.70
N ALA A 170 8.94 -6.40 -1.57
CA ALA A 170 10.04 -6.93 -0.77
C ALA A 170 10.87 -7.96 -1.55
N SER A 171 10.23 -8.78 -2.37
CA SER A 171 10.92 -9.80 -3.18
C SER A 171 11.59 -9.22 -4.42
N GLN A 172 10.93 -8.30 -5.14
CA GLN A 172 11.40 -7.80 -6.44
C GLN A 172 12.32 -6.58 -6.32
N PHE A 173 12.26 -5.82 -5.22
CA PHE A 173 13.01 -4.58 -5.01
C PHE A 173 13.73 -4.57 -3.65
N PRO A 174 14.54 -5.59 -3.29
CA PRO A 174 15.16 -5.71 -1.97
C PRO A 174 16.08 -4.53 -1.63
N ASP A 175 16.77 -3.99 -2.64
CA ASP A 175 17.70 -2.86 -2.48
C ASP A 175 16.99 -1.48 -2.40
N GLY A 176 15.67 -1.44 -2.60
CA GLY A 176 14.91 -0.19 -2.81
C GLY A 176 13.47 -0.23 -2.33
N ILE A 177 13.15 -1.04 -1.31
CA ILE A 177 11.78 -1.25 -0.81
C ILE A 177 11.12 0.09 -0.46
N GLY A 178 11.79 0.93 0.34
CA GLY A 178 11.23 2.21 0.79
C GLY A 178 10.95 3.19 -0.36
N THR A 179 11.86 3.29 -1.34
CA THR A 179 11.66 4.16 -2.52
C THR A 179 10.54 3.64 -3.39
N THR A 180 10.50 2.33 -3.64
CA THR A 180 9.46 1.67 -4.44
C THR A 180 8.08 1.87 -3.81
N PHE A 181 7.98 1.61 -2.51
CA PHE A 181 6.76 1.84 -1.75
C PHE A 181 6.31 3.31 -1.80
N ALA A 182 7.24 4.26 -1.60
CA ALA A 182 6.93 5.69 -1.67
C ALA A 182 6.42 6.11 -3.06
N VAL A 183 6.99 5.58 -4.14
CA VAL A 183 6.50 5.81 -5.50
C VAL A 183 5.07 5.29 -5.64
N LEU A 184 4.80 4.06 -5.23
CA LEU A 184 3.46 3.46 -5.36
C LEU A 184 2.39 4.21 -4.55
N GLU A 185 2.69 4.59 -3.30
CA GLU A 185 1.78 5.41 -2.47
C GLU A 185 1.59 6.82 -3.04
N THR A 186 2.60 7.38 -3.72
CA THR A 186 2.43 8.64 -4.47
C THR A 186 1.37 8.48 -5.55
N PHE A 187 1.40 7.36 -6.31
CA PHE A 187 0.39 7.10 -7.33
C PHE A 187 -1.01 6.85 -6.75
N ILE A 188 -1.14 6.22 -5.56
CA ILE A 188 -2.41 6.20 -4.82
C ILE A 188 -2.90 7.63 -4.58
N GLY A 189 -2.03 8.49 -4.03
CA GLY A 189 -2.36 9.89 -3.75
C GLY A 189 -2.80 10.66 -4.99
N VAL A 190 -2.11 10.48 -6.13
CA VAL A 190 -2.52 11.06 -7.42
C VAL A 190 -3.89 10.54 -7.83
N GLY A 191 -4.14 9.23 -7.69
CA GLY A 191 -5.45 8.64 -7.96
C GLY A 191 -6.56 9.24 -7.09
N MET A 192 -6.28 9.49 -5.81
CA MET A 192 -7.25 10.11 -4.90
C MET A 192 -7.61 11.56 -5.24
N ILE A 193 -6.74 12.26 -5.97
CA ILE A 193 -7.00 13.62 -6.46
C ILE A 193 -7.78 13.57 -7.78
N VAL A 194 -7.35 12.70 -8.70
CA VAL A 194 -7.96 12.59 -10.03
C VAL A 194 -9.33 11.93 -9.96
N GLY A 195 -9.52 10.95 -9.08
CA GLY A 195 -10.74 10.17 -8.92
C GLY A 195 -12.00 11.03 -8.77
N PRO A 196 -12.11 11.91 -7.75
CA PRO A 196 -13.28 12.76 -7.57
C PRO A 196 -13.45 13.79 -8.70
N THR A 197 -12.34 14.26 -9.27
CA THR A 197 -12.37 15.24 -10.37
C THR A 197 -13.02 14.65 -11.62
N VAL A 198 -12.57 13.46 -12.05
CA VAL A 198 -13.16 12.73 -13.18
C VAL A 198 -14.54 12.19 -12.81
N GLY A 199 -14.70 11.70 -11.58
CA GLY A 199 -15.95 11.19 -11.05
C GLY A 199 -17.05 12.24 -11.03
N GLY A 200 -16.74 13.52 -10.74
CA GLY A 200 -17.73 14.60 -10.77
C GLY A 200 -18.27 14.82 -12.18
N ALA A 201 -17.39 14.87 -13.19
CA ALA A 201 -17.81 14.99 -14.58
C ALA A 201 -18.66 13.79 -15.03
N LEU A 202 -18.32 12.57 -14.59
CA LEU A 202 -19.14 11.38 -14.86
C LEU A 202 -20.49 11.43 -14.12
N TYR A 203 -20.51 11.94 -12.89
CA TYR A 203 -21.73 12.08 -12.11
C TYR A 203 -22.70 13.05 -12.79
N ASP A 204 -22.21 14.17 -13.32
CA ASP A 204 -23.05 15.14 -14.04
C ASP A 204 -23.66 14.55 -15.33
N LEU A 205 -22.99 13.58 -15.96
CA LEU A 205 -23.44 12.96 -17.21
C LEU A 205 -24.41 11.79 -16.98
N GLY A 206 -24.23 11.00 -15.92
CA GLY A 206 -24.94 9.73 -15.74
C GLY A 206 -25.36 9.42 -14.31
N GLY A 207 -25.30 10.39 -13.40
CA GLY A 207 -25.73 10.26 -12.03
C GLY A 207 -24.80 9.41 -11.15
N TYR A 208 -25.35 8.92 -10.04
CA TYR A 208 -24.60 8.25 -8.98
C TYR A 208 -23.80 7.05 -9.47
N GLY A 209 -24.38 6.16 -10.27
CA GLY A 209 -23.71 4.91 -10.67
C GLY A 209 -22.54 5.10 -11.65
N LEU A 210 -22.60 6.09 -12.55
CA LEU A 210 -21.67 6.19 -13.67
C LEU A 210 -20.17 6.32 -13.27
N PRO A 211 -19.79 7.15 -12.28
CA PRO A 211 -18.41 7.22 -11.80
C PRO A 211 -17.85 5.85 -11.37
N PHE A 212 -18.65 5.08 -10.62
CA PHE A 212 -18.25 3.78 -10.10
C PHE A 212 -18.17 2.71 -11.19
N TYR A 213 -19.10 2.74 -12.16
CA TYR A 213 -19.08 1.80 -13.29
C TYR A 213 -17.83 1.97 -14.14
N VAL A 214 -17.48 3.22 -14.47
CA VAL A 214 -16.30 3.53 -15.29
C VAL A 214 -15.02 3.17 -14.55
N VAL A 215 -14.84 3.69 -13.33
CA VAL A 215 -13.60 3.46 -12.57
C VAL A 215 -13.45 1.99 -12.17
N GLY A 216 -14.53 1.34 -11.72
CA GLY A 216 -14.52 -0.08 -11.40
C GLY A 216 -14.17 -0.97 -12.61
N THR A 217 -14.66 -0.63 -13.80
CA THR A 217 -14.29 -1.32 -15.05
C THR A 217 -12.81 -1.14 -15.37
N VAL A 218 -12.27 0.08 -15.23
CA VAL A 218 -10.85 0.35 -15.42
C VAL A 218 -9.98 -0.46 -14.45
N VAL A 219 -10.37 -0.56 -13.18
CA VAL A 219 -9.68 -1.38 -12.17
C VAL A 219 -9.69 -2.87 -12.55
N ILE A 220 -10.80 -3.39 -13.07
CA ILE A 220 -10.89 -4.78 -13.52
C ILE A 220 -9.97 -5.03 -14.73
N LEU A 221 -9.97 -4.11 -15.71
CA LEU A 221 -9.07 -4.21 -16.86
C LEU A 221 -7.60 -4.14 -16.44
N ASP A 222 -7.27 -3.27 -15.48
CA ASP A 222 -5.94 -3.19 -14.90
C ASP A 222 -5.52 -4.49 -14.20
N ALA A 223 -6.43 -5.14 -13.44
CA ALA A 223 -6.16 -6.46 -12.88
C ALA A 223 -5.82 -7.50 -13.96
N ILE A 224 -6.52 -7.49 -15.09
CA ILE A 224 -6.21 -8.40 -16.21
C ILE A 224 -4.81 -8.11 -16.75
N VAL A 225 -4.46 -6.84 -16.94
CA VAL A 225 -3.14 -6.42 -17.41
C VAL A 225 -2.04 -6.83 -16.43
N ILE A 226 -2.20 -6.56 -15.14
CA ILE A 226 -1.27 -6.96 -14.08
C ILE A 226 -1.09 -8.47 -14.06
N PHE A 227 -2.16 -9.25 -14.23
CA PHE A 227 -2.09 -10.71 -14.27
C PHE A 227 -1.20 -11.23 -15.40
N PHE A 228 -1.20 -10.61 -16.58
CA PHE A 228 -0.34 -11.05 -17.68
C PHE A 228 1.10 -10.54 -17.57
N ILE A 229 1.31 -9.33 -17.05
CA ILE A 229 2.63 -8.69 -17.00
C ILE A 229 3.44 -9.11 -15.78
N LEU A 230 2.80 -9.29 -14.62
CA LEU A 230 3.52 -9.50 -13.38
C LEU A 230 4.23 -10.87 -13.39
N PRO A 231 5.55 -10.94 -13.11
CA PRO A 231 6.26 -12.20 -13.03
C PRO A 231 5.77 -13.03 -11.85
N ASP A 232 5.81 -14.36 -11.98
CA ASP A 232 5.47 -15.26 -10.89
C ASP A 232 6.53 -15.18 -9.79
N VAL A 233 6.18 -14.49 -8.71
CA VAL A 233 6.95 -14.49 -7.47
C VAL A 233 6.63 -15.80 -6.75
N SER A 234 7.52 -16.80 -6.85
CA SER A 234 7.27 -18.10 -6.23
C SER A 234 7.28 -17.99 -4.70
N ALA A 235 6.17 -18.36 -4.07
CA ALA A 235 6.05 -18.50 -2.62
C ALA A 235 7.08 -19.50 -2.03
N ALA A 236 7.59 -20.42 -2.86
CA ALA A 236 8.58 -21.42 -2.44
C ALA A 236 9.90 -20.80 -1.93
N LYS A 237 10.31 -19.64 -2.46
CA LYS A 237 11.53 -18.95 -1.98
C LYS A 237 11.38 -18.42 -0.55
N LEU A 238 10.17 -18.00 -0.16
CA LEU A 238 9.88 -17.50 1.19
C LEU A 238 9.81 -18.64 2.20
N THR A 239 9.32 -19.81 1.80
CA THR A 239 9.33 -21.03 2.62
C THR A 239 10.76 -21.57 2.78
N GLU A 240 11.54 -21.66 1.69
CA GLU A 240 12.94 -22.10 1.75
C GLU A 240 13.79 -21.20 2.64
N GLU A 241 13.65 -19.86 2.53
CA GLU A 241 14.38 -18.91 3.38
C GLU A 241 14.00 -19.08 4.86
N LYS A 242 12.71 -19.24 5.15
CA LYS A 242 12.22 -19.46 6.53
C LYS A 242 12.71 -20.79 7.12
N THR A 243 12.71 -21.87 6.33
CA THR A 243 13.25 -23.17 6.73
C THR A 243 14.77 -23.12 6.91
N LEU A 244 15.49 -22.35 6.09
CA LEU A 244 16.93 -22.14 6.25
C LEU A 244 17.24 -21.41 7.57
N TYR A 245 16.47 -20.36 7.90
CA TYR A 245 16.61 -19.64 9.17
C TYR A 245 16.25 -20.49 10.40
N GLU A 246 15.21 -21.31 10.33
CA GLU A 246 14.84 -22.23 11.42
C GLU A 246 15.90 -23.32 11.62
N ASN A 247 16.46 -23.86 10.53
CA ASN A 247 17.53 -24.86 10.58
C ASN A 247 18.88 -24.29 11.05
N GLN A 248 19.11 -22.98 10.93
CA GLN A 248 20.30 -22.29 11.46
C GLN A 248 20.16 -21.88 12.94
N ARG A 249 18.97 -22.02 13.53
CA ARG A 249 18.71 -21.76 14.96
C ARG A 249 18.73 -23.01 15.83
N LEU A 250 18.86 -24.19 15.24
CA LEU A 250 19.06 -25.49 15.91
C LEU A 250 20.55 -25.86 15.89
#